data_AF-A0AAW2CNY7-F1
#
_entry.id   AF-A0AAW2CNY7-F1
#
_cell.length_a   1.000
_cell.length_b   1.000
_cell.length_c   1.000
_cell.angle_alpha   90.00
_cell.angle_beta   90.00
_cell.angle_gamma   90.00
#
_symmetry.space_group_name_H-M   'P 1'
#
loop_
_entity.id
_entity.type
_entity.pdbx_description
1 polymer ?
#
loop_
_entity_poly.entity_id
_entity_poly.type
_entity_poly.pdbx_seq_one_letter_code
_entity_poly.pdbx_strand_id
1 'polypeptide(L)'
;MVGEKRKREEEEKYPPIPCTDEEMNAVIDKWMADGVLRPFKPIQKPTPEDMQKPFYCRYHRYVSHGTRDCRAIRKTFHKKISDGTLNPTREQEVQRNPLP
;
A
#
# COMPACT_ATOMS: atom_id res chain seq x y z
N MET A 1 -33.58 -2.44 -17.39
CA MET A 1 -32.22 -2.32 -17.95
C MET A 1 -31.62 -1.00 -17.48
N VAL A 2 -30.76 -1.02 -16.46
CA VAL A 2 -29.88 0.13 -16.16
C VAL A 2 -28.51 -0.48 -15.95
N GLY A 3 -27.66 -0.26 -16.96
CA GLY A 3 -26.41 -0.94 -17.18
C GLY A 3 -25.49 -0.92 -15.97
N GLU A 4 -25.03 -2.12 -15.64
CA GLU A 4 -23.82 -2.37 -14.88
C GLU A 4 -22.72 -1.48 -15.45
N LYS A 5 -22.35 -0.48 -14.64
CA LYS A 5 -21.27 0.45 -14.97
C LYS A 5 -19.98 -0.34 -14.86
N ARG A 6 -19.58 -0.94 -15.98
CA ARG A 6 -18.24 -1.46 -16.29
C ARG A 6 -17.19 -0.52 -15.69
N LYS A 7 -16.76 -0.82 -14.47
CA LYS A 7 -15.63 -0.19 -13.82
C LYS A 7 -14.66 -1.29 -13.43
N ARG A 8 -13.72 -1.50 -14.36
CA ARG A 8 -12.32 -1.81 -14.09
C ARG A 8 -12.01 -3.29 -13.80
N GLU A 9 -12.08 -4.07 -14.87
CA GLU A 9 -11.45 -5.39 -15.03
C GLU A 9 -9.92 -5.40 -14.76
N GLU A 10 -9.27 -4.25 -14.46
CA GLU A 10 -7.89 -4.20 -13.98
C GLU A 10 -7.76 -4.48 -12.47
N GLU A 11 -8.83 -4.31 -11.69
CA GLU A 11 -8.84 -4.59 -10.25
C GLU A 11 -8.78 -6.10 -9.93
N GLU A 12 -9.19 -6.95 -10.88
CA GLU A 12 -9.24 -8.41 -10.74
C GLU A 12 -7.88 -9.09 -10.99
N LYS A 13 -6.86 -8.37 -11.49
CA LYS A 13 -5.56 -9.00 -11.81
C LYS A 13 -4.71 -9.31 -10.57
N TYR A 14 -5.03 -8.70 -9.44
CA TYR A 14 -4.24 -8.79 -8.23
C TYR A 14 -5.15 -9.02 -7.02
N PRO A 15 -5.06 -10.18 -6.34
CA PRO A 15 -5.91 -10.50 -5.21
C PRO A 15 -5.81 -9.40 -4.13
N PRO A 16 -6.83 -9.19 -3.32
CA PRO A 16 -6.74 -8.25 -2.20
C PRO A 16 -5.52 -8.61 -1.35
N ILE A 17 -4.66 -7.63 -1.11
CA ILE A 17 -3.45 -7.82 -0.31
C ILE A 17 -3.91 -8.18 1.11
N PRO A 18 -3.44 -9.30 1.70
CA PRO A 18 -3.89 -9.78 3.00
C PRO A 18 -3.25 -8.99 4.16
N CYS A 19 -3.06 -7.67 4.02
CA CYS A 19 -2.51 -6.81 5.06
C CYS A 19 -3.45 -5.61 5.32
N THR A 20 -3.45 -5.11 6.55
CA THR A 20 -4.17 -3.90 6.94
C THR A 20 -3.55 -2.64 6.32
N ASP A 21 -4.25 -1.51 6.36
CA ASP A 21 -3.70 -0.21 5.95
C ASP A 21 -2.45 0.16 6.75
N GLU A 22 -2.45 -0.11 8.05
CA GLU A 22 -1.33 0.17 8.95
C GLU A 22 -0.11 -0.67 8.61
N GLU A 23 -0.30 -1.97 8.39
CA GLU A 23 0.77 -2.89 7.97
C GLU A 23 1.35 -2.48 6.62
N MET A 24 0.48 -2.15 5.66
CA MET A 24 0.92 -1.67 4.35
C MET A 24 1.76 -0.40 4.47
N ASN A 25 1.33 0.55 5.28
CA ASN A 25 2.07 1.79 5.52
C ASN A 25 3.42 1.52 6.19
N ALA A 26 3.48 0.64 7.19
CA ALA A 26 4.71 0.26 7.88
C ALA A 26 5.71 -0.42 6.94
N VAL A 27 5.25 -1.34 6.10
CA VAL A 27 6.08 -2.01 5.07
C VAL A 27 6.63 -0.99 4.07
N ILE A 28 5.81 -0.05 3.62
CA ILE A 28 6.22 0.99 2.67
C ILE A 28 7.24 1.93 3.31
N ASP A 29 7.05 2.31 4.57
CA ASP A 29 8.01 3.13 5.31
C ASP A 29 9.36 2.44 5.48
N LYS A 30 9.33 1.16 5.86
CA LYS A 30 10.53 0.33 5.92
C LYS A 30 11.22 0.25 4.56
N TRP A 31 10.49 0.00 3.48
CA TRP A 31 11.07 -0.04 2.14
C TRP A 31 11.62 1.29 1.65
N MET A 32 11.03 2.41 2.06
CA MET A 32 11.58 3.73 1.78
C MET A 32 12.87 3.99 2.58
N ALA A 33 12.93 3.56 3.83
CA ALA A 33 14.11 3.65 4.69
C ALA A 33 15.26 2.76 4.19
N ASP A 34 14.95 1.51 3.83
CA ASP A 34 15.91 0.52 3.29
C ASP A 34 16.32 0.83 1.84
N GLY A 35 15.73 1.86 1.21
CA GLY A 35 16.03 2.24 -0.18
C GLY A 35 15.48 1.28 -1.24
N VAL A 36 14.71 0.27 -0.85
CA VAL A 36 14.00 -0.68 -1.74
C VAL A 36 12.99 0.06 -2.61
N LEU A 37 12.28 1.00 -2.02
CA LEU A 37 11.40 1.94 -2.72
C LEU A 37 12.00 3.33 -2.69
N ARG A 38 12.21 3.90 -3.88
CA ARG A 38 12.48 5.33 -3.99
C ARG A 38 11.16 6.08 -4.08
N PRO A 39 10.77 6.88 -3.06
CA PRO A 39 9.56 7.67 -3.13
C PRO A 39 9.66 8.67 -4.28
N PHE A 40 8.51 9.02 -4.84
CA PHE A 40 8.44 10.13 -5.78
C PHE A 40 8.90 11.40 -5.06
N LYS A 41 9.65 12.25 -5.76
CA LYS A 41 10.05 13.57 -5.26
C LYS A 41 8.98 14.57 -5.68
N PRO A 42 8.01 14.91 -4.82
CA PRO A 42 7.01 15.89 -5.18
C PRO A 42 7.66 17.27 -5.31
N ILE A 43 7.09 18.11 -6.18
CA ILE A 43 7.52 19.50 -6.36
C ILE A 43 7.35 20.29 -5.04
N GLN A 44 6.34 19.94 -4.25
CA GLN A 44 6.06 20.53 -2.93
C GLN A 44 6.09 19.44 -1.87
N LYS A 45 6.65 19.74 -0.68
CA LYS A 45 6.62 18.80 0.45
C LYS A 45 5.18 18.70 0.97
N PRO A 46 4.66 17.49 1.24
CA PRO A 46 3.34 17.33 1.83
C PRO A 46 3.30 17.92 3.24
N THR A 47 2.18 18.54 3.61
CA THR A 47 1.96 19.05 4.97
C THR A 47 1.47 17.93 5.90
N PRO A 48 1.54 18.09 7.24
CA PRO A 48 0.94 17.13 8.17
C PRO A 48 -0.58 16.94 7.96
N GLU A 49 -1.27 17.96 7.47
CA GLU A 49 -2.70 17.88 7.10
C GLU A 49 -2.90 17.01 5.86
N ASP A 50 -2.02 17.10 4.87
CA ASP A 50 -2.09 16.23 3.68
C ASP A 50 -1.89 14.77 4.04
N MET A 51 -0.96 14.46 4.95
CA MET A 51 -0.66 13.10 5.39
C MET A 51 -1.81 12.41 6.11
N GLN A 52 -2.77 13.19 6.65
CA GLN A 52 -3.96 12.69 7.34
C GLN A 52 -5.14 12.45 6.39
N LYS A 53 -5.06 12.89 5.13
CA LYS A 53 -6.17 12.73 4.18
C LYS A 53 -6.28 11.26 3.71
N PRO A 54 -7.50 10.72 3.55
CA PRO A 54 -7.72 9.34 3.13
C PRO A 54 -7.15 9.04 1.74
N PHE A 55 -7.04 10.05 0.88
CA PHE A 55 -6.48 9.94 -0.47
C PHE A 55 -4.99 10.29 -0.55
N TYR A 56 -4.29 10.34 0.58
CA TYR A 56 -2.84 10.53 0.58
C TYR A 56 -2.13 9.23 0.20
N CYS A 57 -1.31 9.30 -0.85
CA CYS A 57 -0.44 8.19 -1.23
C CYS A 57 0.96 8.42 -0.64
N ARG A 58 1.41 7.54 0.25
CA ARG A 58 2.71 7.64 0.92
C ARG A 58 3.91 7.51 -0.03
N TYR A 59 3.79 6.68 -1.08
CA TYR A 59 4.82 6.50 -2.11
C TYR A 59 5.00 7.74 -2.99
N HIS A 60 3.87 8.36 -3.35
CA HIS A 60 3.82 9.49 -4.27
C HIS A 60 3.91 10.86 -3.56
N ARG A 61 3.61 10.89 -2.26
CA ARG A 61 3.63 12.08 -1.39
C ARG A 61 2.67 13.19 -1.85
N TYR A 62 1.49 12.81 -2.35
CA TYR A 62 0.41 13.73 -2.72
C TYR A 62 -0.97 13.12 -2.46
N VAL A 63 -2.00 13.98 -2.44
CA VAL A 63 -3.39 13.61 -2.19
C VAL A 63 -4.11 13.41 -3.53
N SER A 64 -4.36 12.15 -3.90
CA SER A 64 -5.01 11.78 -5.17
C SER A 64 -5.63 10.38 -5.10
N HIS A 65 -4.93 9.44 -4.47
CA HIS A 65 -5.40 8.08 -4.22
C HIS A 65 -4.76 7.59 -2.91
N GLY A 66 -5.45 6.73 -2.18
CA GLY A 66 -4.88 6.12 -0.97
C GLY A 66 -3.70 5.24 -1.32
N THR A 67 -2.82 4.99 -0.35
CA THR A 67 -1.67 4.09 -0.51
C THR A 67 -2.06 2.69 -1.01
N ARG A 68 -3.19 2.13 -0.54
CA ARG A 68 -3.73 0.83 -1.00
C ARG A 68 -4.14 0.81 -2.47
N ASP A 69 -4.55 1.95 -3.02
CA ASP A 69 -4.99 2.07 -4.40
C ASP A 69 -3.83 2.39 -5.37
N CYS A 70 -2.63 2.58 -4.84
CA CYS A 70 -1.46 2.89 -5.64
C CYS A 70 -1.02 1.65 -6.45
N ARG A 71 -1.22 1.70 -7.77
CA ARG A 71 -0.87 0.61 -8.69
C ARG A 71 0.60 0.18 -8.61
N ALA A 72 1.51 1.13 -8.40
CA ALA A 72 2.95 0.86 -8.25
C ALA A 72 3.26 0.08 -6.97
N ILE A 73 2.65 0.49 -5.86
CA ILE A 73 2.76 -0.20 -4.57
C ILE A 73 2.14 -1.58 -4.66
N ARG A 74 0.90 -1.72 -5.16
CA ARG A 74 0.24 -3.03 -5.33
C ARG A 74 1.12 -3.99 -6.13
N LYS A 75 1.65 -3.55 -7.27
CA LYS A 75 2.54 -4.38 -8.11
C LYS A 75 3.79 -4.83 -7.36
N THR A 76 4.40 -3.94 -6.58
CA THR A 76 5.60 -4.24 -5.79
C THR A 76 5.27 -5.23 -4.68
N PHE A 77 4.15 -5.03 -3.99
CA PHE A 77 3.69 -5.88 -2.91
C PHE A 77 3.42 -7.30 -3.39
N HIS A 78 2.66 -7.47 -4.48
CA HIS A 78 2.41 -8.79 -5.07
C HIS A 78 3.70 -9.47 -5.53
N LYS A 79 4.63 -8.72 -6.14
CA LYS A 79 5.94 -9.28 -6.51
C LYS A 79 6.69 -9.80 -5.28
N LYS A 80 6.67 -9.04 -4.18
CA LYS A 80 7.37 -9.37 -2.94
C LYS A 80 6.73 -10.50 -2.14
N ILE A 81 5.42 -10.68 -2.25
CA ILE A 81 4.75 -11.88 -1.75
C ILE A 81 5.15 -13.08 -2.61
N SER A 82 5.14 -12.92 -3.95
CA SER A 82 5.44 -14.03 -4.87
C SER A 82 6.90 -14.49 -4.84
N ASP A 83 7.84 -13.59 -4.53
CA ASP A 83 9.27 -13.92 -4.39
C ASP A 83 9.64 -14.40 -2.98
N GLY A 84 8.66 -14.43 -2.05
CA GLY A 84 8.84 -14.87 -0.67
C GLY A 84 9.56 -13.86 0.24
N THR A 85 9.87 -12.65 -0.24
CA THR A 85 10.55 -11.62 0.56
C THR A 85 9.63 -10.94 1.57
N LEU A 86 8.34 -10.83 1.25
CA LEU A 86 7.31 -10.42 2.20
C LEU A 86 6.43 -11.61 2.56
N ASN A 87 6.27 -11.84 3.86
CA ASN A 87 5.32 -12.82 4.38
C ASN A 87 4.30 -12.09 5.25
N PRO A 88 3.23 -11.52 4.62
CA PRO A 88 2.23 -10.74 5.34
C PRO A 88 1.55 -11.55 6.45
N THR A 89 1.54 -12.88 6.36
CA THR A 89 0.98 -13.77 7.38
C THR A 89 1.86 -13.82 8.63
N ARG A 90 3.20 -13.88 8.49
CA ARG A 90 4.11 -13.94 9.66
C ARG A 90 4.14 -12.66 10.47
N GLU A 91 4.01 -11.51 9.82
CA GLU A 91 3.94 -10.20 10.50
C GLU A 91 2.61 -10.06 11.26
N GLN A 92 1.51 -10.62 10.73
CA GLN A 92 0.23 -10.74 11.44
C GLN A 92 0.25 -11.70 12.63
N GLU A 93 1.00 -12.80 12.56
CA GLU A 93 1.14 -13.76 13.66
C GLU A 93 1.85 -13.15 14.88
N VAL A 94 2.84 -12.27 14.68
CA VAL A 94 3.55 -11.59 15.78
C VAL A 94 2.64 -10.61 16.52
N GLN A 95 1.75 -9.91 15.80
CA GLN A 95 0.79 -8.98 16.42
C GLN A 95 -0.44 -9.66 17.04
N ARG A 96 -0.77 -10.90 16.64
CA ARG A 96 -1.88 -11.68 17.22
C ARG A 96 -1.52 -12.48 18.46
N ASN A 97 -0.28 -12.44 18.91
CA ASN A 97 0.13 -13.09 20.16
C ASN A 97 0.36 -12.05 21.27
N PRO A 98 -0.71 -11.48 21.88
CA PRO A 98 -0.56 -10.90 23.21
C PRO A 98 -0.30 -12.07 24.16
N LEU A 99 0.96 -12.30 24.52
CA LEU A 99 1.31 -13.30 25.52
C LEU A 99 0.58 -13.00 26.85
N PRO A 100 0.12 -14.04 27.59
CA PRO A 100 -0.59 -13.92 28.86
C PRO A 100 0.29 -13.42 30.02
#